data_AF-A0AB40BYP2-F1
#
_entry.id   AF-A0AB40BYP2-F1
#
_cell.length_a   1.000
_cell.length_b   1.000
_cell.length_c   1.000
_cell.angle_alpha   90.00
_cell.angle_beta   90.00
_cell.angle_gamma   90.00
#
_symmetry.space_group_name_H-M   'P 1'
#
loop_
_entity.id
_entity.type
_entity.pdbx_description
1 polymer ?
#
loop_
_entity_poly.entity_id
_entity_poly.type
_entity_poly.pdbx_seq_one_letter_code
_entity_poly.pdbx_strand_id
1 'polypeptide(L)'
;MAHYLHIFMLMHMPASLPFMYLSPCVLPSKLKHISLITNIIIMNGSHIYANGSGEENYADFFVPVYSSSEVLEKLNWRKRTEEQKPYKAMYSSWIGGITLDQALMVIPIDDHMVHRGHGVFDTTMIMNGYLYDLDSHLDRFLKSALNAKIFPPYPPKTLRNILVQLVAASKCKKGSIRFWLSAGPGNFLLTFTGIAKPIFYAVVIEQNLHQLSEGVKIITSTVPIKPSKFATMKNVNYLPNVFAKMEAEEEGVYSSIWIDEKGYVAEGPNANVAFISNNKELVFPLSDKILEGCTSKRLQLLAQKLVEKGVLKSVCSRHITLKEAKNSAEMMYVSSLLPILPIIEWDKQCIGDGMVGELTMILSDLMWEDINSGPEARRICVPYNLGE
;
A
#
# COMPACT_ATOMS: atom_id res chain seq x y z
N MET A 1 -56.94 -7.51 30.57
CA MET A 1 -55.63 -7.88 29.98
C MET A 1 -54.71 -8.26 31.14
N ALA A 2 -54.84 -9.46 31.73
CA ALA A 2 -54.15 -10.71 31.33
C ALA A 2 -52.62 -10.48 31.17
N HIS A 3 -51.82 -10.69 32.23
CA HIS A 3 -51.04 -11.93 32.56
C HIS A 3 -49.75 -12.03 31.73
N TYR A 4 -48.54 -12.45 32.16
CA TYR A 4 -47.94 -13.11 33.34
C TYR A 4 -46.39 -12.89 33.23
N LEU A 5 -45.66 -12.66 34.32
CA LEU A 5 -44.82 -13.63 35.07
C LEU A 5 -43.52 -14.11 34.38
N HIS A 6 -42.39 -13.78 35.03
CA HIS A 6 -41.04 -14.29 34.78
C HIS A 6 -40.95 -15.82 34.83
N ILE A 7 -40.31 -16.44 33.84
CA ILE A 7 -39.82 -17.82 33.89
C ILE A 7 -38.41 -17.89 33.28
N PHE A 8 -37.47 -18.33 34.13
CA PHE A 8 -36.14 -18.84 33.79
C PHE A 8 -36.29 -20.13 32.98
N MET A 9 -35.55 -20.28 31.87
CA MET A 9 -35.41 -21.58 31.21
C MET A 9 -33.94 -21.83 30.87
N LEU A 10 -33.30 -22.59 31.75
CA LEU A 10 -32.10 -23.38 31.49
C LEU A 10 -32.42 -24.41 30.40
N MET A 11 -31.66 -24.42 29.30
CA MET A 11 -31.58 -25.59 28.44
C MET A 11 -30.34 -26.40 28.80
N HIS A 12 -30.58 -27.55 29.43
CA HIS A 12 -29.65 -28.66 29.47
C HIS A 12 -29.56 -29.30 28.08
N MET A 13 -28.34 -29.52 27.59
CA MET A 13 -28.05 -30.59 26.63
C MET A 13 -26.84 -31.41 27.10
N PRO A 14 -26.81 -32.71 26.77
CA PRO A 14 -26.10 -33.72 27.54
C PRO A 14 -24.64 -33.91 27.10
N ALA A 15 -23.84 -34.36 28.06
CA ALA A 15 -22.49 -34.88 27.85
C ALA A 15 -22.51 -36.17 27.02
N SER A 16 -21.67 -36.24 25.98
CA SER A 16 -21.01 -37.48 25.56
C SER A 16 -19.81 -37.18 24.65
N LEU A 17 -18.65 -37.64 25.11
CA LEU A 17 -17.35 -37.77 24.41
C LEU A 17 -17.45 -38.86 23.31
N PRO A 18 -16.54 -38.95 22.30
CA PRO A 18 -15.11 -39.13 22.55
C PRO A 18 -14.12 -38.34 21.67
N PHE A 19 -13.01 -37.99 22.33
CA PHE A 19 -11.75 -37.52 21.77
C PHE A 19 -11.10 -38.60 20.89
N MET A 20 -10.69 -38.20 19.68
CA MET A 20 -9.82 -38.99 18.82
C MET A 20 -8.40 -38.44 18.90
N TYR A 21 -7.48 -39.31 19.33
CA TYR A 21 -6.03 -39.10 19.41
C TYR A 21 -5.41 -38.98 18.01
N LEU A 22 -4.59 -37.95 17.77
CA LEU A 22 -3.45 -38.02 16.85
C LEU A 22 -2.26 -37.21 17.40
N SER A 23 -1.08 -37.81 17.27
CA SER A 23 0.16 -37.63 18.03
C SER A 23 0.94 -36.31 17.80
N PRO A 24 1.79 -35.87 18.77
CA PRO A 24 2.69 -34.74 18.59
C PRO A 24 4.04 -35.17 17.99
N CYS A 25 4.45 -34.50 16.92
CA CYS A 25 5.77 -34.61 16.33
C CYS A 25 6.74 -33.62 17.00
N VAL A 26 7.96 -34.10 17.23
CA VAL A 26 9.04 -33.54 18.05
C VAL A 26 9.78 -32.40 17.33
N LEU A 27 10.10 -31.31 18.03
CA LEU A 27 11.15 -30.35 17.64
C LEU A 27 12.10 -30.09 18.83
N PRO A 28 13.42 -29.97 18.61
CA PRO A 28 14.42 -30.14 19.67
C PRO A 28 14.78 -28.87 20.44
N SER A 29 15.21 -29.12 21.67
CA SER A 29 15.66 -28.22 22.72
C SER A 29 17.15 -27.83 22.62
N LYS A 30 17.45 -26.53 22.55
CA LYS A 30 18.69 -25.85 22.99
C LYS A 30 18.27 -24.38 23.25
N LEU A 31 18.46 -23.71 24.38
CA LEU A 31 19.52 -23.72 25.39
C LEU A 31 18.94 -23.50 26.80
N LYS A 32 19.58 -24.13 27.79
CA LYS A 32 19.49 -23.81 29.23
C LYS A 32 20.68 -22.93 29.62
N HIS A 33 20.48 -22.17 30.71
CA HIS A 33 21.42 -21.31 31.47
C HIS A 33 21.62 -19.92 30.87
N ILE A 34 21.32 -18.82 31.57
CA ILE A 34 21.87 -18.41 32.88
C ILE A 34 20.79 -17.69 33.72
N SER A 35 20.78 -17.95 35.03
CA SER A 35 19.96 -17.25 36.02
C SER A 35 20.74 -16.13 36.73
N LEU A 36 19.97 -15.18 37.26
CA LEU A 36 20.30 -14.15 38.26
C LEU A 36 21.29 -13.05 37.86
N ILE A 37 20.74 -11.86 37.55
CA ILE A 37 20.87 -10.70 38.45
C ILE A 37 19.49 -10.05 38.60
N THR A 38 18.96 -10.16 39.81
CA THR A 38 17.76 -9.47 40.30
C THR A 38 18.16 -8.08 40.78
N ASN A 39 17.57 -7.02 40.22
CA ASN A 39 16.85 -5.97 40.95
C ASN A 39 16.75 -4.63 40.19
N ILE A 40 15.50 -4.14 40.11
CA ILE A 40 15.06 -2.72 40.00
C ILE A 40 15.22 -2.14 38.58
N ILE A 41 14.17 -1.95 37.75
CA ILE A 41 12.83 -1.37 37.97
C ILE A 41 11.82 -2.09 37.08
N ILE A 42 10.75 -2.63 37.67
CA ILE A 42 9.57 -3.10 36.94
C ILE A 42 8.68 -1.88 36.64
N MET A 43 8.56 -1.49 35.38
CA MET A 43 7.31 -0.92 34.87
C MET A 43 6.87 -1.79 33.69
N ASN A 44 5.87 -2.61 33.98
CA ASN A 44 5.27 -3.60 33.12
C ASN A 44 4.83 -3.03 31.77
N GLY A 45 5.30 -3.64 30.69
CA GLY A 45 4.44 -4.04 29.59
C GLY A 45 4.42 -5.57 29.55
N SER A 46 3.25 -6.18 29.35
CA SER A 46 3.01 -7.52 28.77
C SER A 46 1.60 -8.01 29.14
N HIS A 47 0.56 -7.70 28.36
CA HIS A 47 -0.67 -8.50 28.41
C HIS A 47 -0.57 -9.59 27.34
N ILE A 48 -0.19 -10.79 27.81
CA ILE A 48 -0.32 -12.04 27.08
C ILE A 48 -1.78 -12.47 27.26
N TYR A 49 -2.55 -12.52 26.18
CA TYR A 49 -3.93 -13.01 26.21
C TYR A 49 -3.92 -14.53 26.45
N ALA A 50 -3.96 -14.92 27.72
CA ALA A 50 -4.38 -16.25 28.13
C ALA A 50 -5.89 -16.19 28.40
N ASN A 51 -6.66 -17.02 27.70
CA ASN A 51 -8.06 -17.28 28.00
C ASN A 51 -8.20 -17.68 29.48
N GLY A 52 -8.67 -16.74 30.30
CA GLY A 52 -8.94 -16.92 31.71
C GLY A 52 -9.81 -15.75 32.17
N SER A 53 -10.96 -16.08 32.73
CA SER A 53 -11.95 -15.17 33.30
C SER A 53 -11.39 -14.41 34.52
N GLY A 54 -10.54 -13.41 34.27
CA GLY A 54 -10.12 -12.41 35.24
C GLY A 54 -10.62 -11.05 34.78
N GLU A 55 -11.57 -10.45 35.51
CA GLU A 55 -11.88 -9.03 35.33
C GLU A 55 -10.61 -8.24 35.69
N GLU A 56 -9.89 -7.74 34.69
CA GLU A 56 -8.80 -6.79 34.91
C GLU A 56 -9.41 -5.52 35.49
N ASN A 57 -9.15 -5.25 36.77
CA ASN A 57 -9.63 -4.07 37.45
C ASN A 57 -8.84 -2.84 36.98
N TYR A 58 -9.33 -2.17 35.94
CA TYR A 58 -8.74 -0.94 35.40
C TYR A 58 -8.96 0.30 36.28
N ALA A 59 -9.49 0.16 37.52
CA ALA A 59 -9.80 1.27 38.41
C ALA A 59 -8.57 2.13 38.77
N ASP A 60 -7.36 1.56 38.75
CA ASP A 60 -6.11 2.26 39.08
C ASP A 60 -5.32 2.73 37.84
N PHE A 61 -5.93 2.74 36.64
CA PHE A 61 -5.26 3.20 35.42
C PHE A 61 -5.13 4.73 35.37
N PHE A 62 -3.94 5.23 35.65
CA PHE A 62 -3.62 6.66 35.56
C PHE A 62 -3.00 7.03 34.21
N VAL A 63 -3.55 8.05 33.55
CA VAL A 63 -3.01 8.60 32.28
C VAL A 63 -2.08 9.78 32.59
N PRO A 64 -0.77 9.67 32.31
CA PRO A 64 0.19 10.73 32.61
C PRO A 64 0.08 11.92 31.64
N VAL A 65 0.33 13.13 32.16
CA VAL A 65 0.51 14.36 31.36
C VAL A 65 2.00 14.61 31.21
N TYR A 66 2.49 14.65 29.97
CA TYR A 66 3.90 14.86 29.67
C TYR A 66 4.19 16.28 29.18
N SER A 67 5.31 16.83 29.62
CA SER A 67 5.95 18.01 29.04
C SER A 67 6.58 17.70 27.67
N SER A 68 6.92 18.74 26.89
CA SER A 68 7.51 18.55 25.56
C SER A 68 8.85 17.79 25.60
N SER A 69 9.68 18.02 26.62
CA SER A 69 10.95 17.30 26.79
C SER A 69 10.71 15.81 27.08
N GLU A 70 9.77 15.49 27.97
CA GLU A 70 9.43 14.09 28.30
C GLU A 70 8.87 13.34 27.07
N VAL A 71 8.10 14.02 26.22
CA VAL A 71 7.62 13.44 24.95
C VAL A 71 8.80 13.13 24.01
N LEU A 72 9.73 14.07 23.83
CA LEU A 72 10.90 13.87 22.97
C LEU A 72 11.80 12.74 23.49
N GLU A 73 12.02 12.66 24.80
CA GLU A 73 12.76 11.57 25.43
C GLU A 73 12.10 10.21 25.18
N LYS A 74 10.77 10.13 25.31
CA LYS A 74 10.01 8.90 25.04
C LYS A 74 10.05 8.47 23.58
N LEU A 75 9.95 9.42 22.64
CA LEU A 75 10.08 9.14 21.21
C LEU A 75 11.48 8.60 20.89
N ASN A 76 12.52 9.23 21.43
CA ASN A 76 13.91 8.79 21.27
C ASN A 76 14.17 7.42 21.90
N TRP A 77 13.55 7.11 23.04
CA TRP A 77 13.65 5.80 23.68
C TRP A 77 13.08 4.70 22.79
N ARG A 78 11.86 4.87 22.27
CA ARG A 78 11.20 3.87 21.40
C ARG A 78 12.05 3.52 20.17
N LYS A 79 12.74 4.50 19.60
CA LYS A 79 13.68 4.28 18.48
C LYS A 79 14.78 3.26 18.80
N ARG A 80 15.30 3.26 20.04
CA ARG A 80 16.41 2.38 20.44
C ARG A 80 15.97 0.94 20.68
N THR A 81 14.69 0.73 20.95
CA THR A 81 14.14 -0.58 21.32
C THR A 81 13.44 -1.28 20.16
N GLU A 82 13.07 -0.57 19.10
CA GLU A 82 12.41 -1.14 17.93
C GLU A 82 13.45 -1.55 16.87
N GLU A 83 13.17 -2.66 16.16
CA GLU A 83 13.95 -3.04 14.98
C GLU A 83 13.98 -1.91 13.95
N GLN A 84 15.10 -1.79 13.23
CA GLN A 84 15.30 -0.71 12.27
C GLN A 84 14.27 -0.80 11.14
N LYS A 85 13.33 0.15 11.13
CA LYS A 85 12.28 0.22 10.09
C LYS A 85 12.88 0.60 8.73
N PRO A 86 12.25 0.24 7.61
CA PRO A 86 12.74 0.59 6.27
C PRO A 86 12.64 2.09 5.92
N TYR A 87 12.07 2.92 6.81
CA TYR A 87 11.87 4.36 6.57
C TYR A 87 13.17 5.14 6.79
N LYS A 88 13.83 5.58 5.72
CA LYS A 88 15.17 6.18 5.79
C LYS A 88 15.18 7.68 6.03
N ALA A 89 14.19 8.38 5.50
CA ALA A 89 14.08 9.83 5.62
C ALA A 89 12.64 10.30 5.38
N MET A 90 12.25 11.40 6.02
CA MET A 90 10.99 12.09 5.77
C MET A 90 11.25 13.58 5.50
N TYR A 91 10.64 14.13 4.45
CA TYR A 91 10.48 15.58 4.29
C TYR A 91 9.12 16.01 4.80
N SER A 92 9.04 17.18 5.42
CA SER A 92 7.79 17.84 5.78
C SER A 92 7.89 19.35 5.59
N SER A 93 6.96 19.93 4.82
CA SER A 93 6.88 21.39 4.67
C SER A 93 6.34 22.09 5.93
N TRP A 94 5.80 21.34 6.89
CA TRP A 94 5.41 21.86 8.21
C TRP A 94 6.62 22.31 9.03
N ILE A 95 7.67 21.47 9.05
CA ILE A 95 8.94 21.79 9.70
C ILE A 95 9.92 22.51 8.76
N GLY A 96 9.68 22.42 7.44
CA GLY A 96 10.52 23.02 6.41
C GLY A 96 11.81 22.26 6.10
N GLY A 97 11.88 20.95 6.35
CA GLY A 97 13.13 20.20 6.29
C GLY A 97 13.00 18.67 6.20
N ILE A 98 14.17 18.01 6.17
CA ILE A 98 14.34 16.56 6.12
C ILE A 98 14.69 16.03 7.51
N THR A 99 13.94 15.04 7.97
CA THR A 99 14.17 14.30 9.21
C THR A 99 14.69 12.90 8.87
N LEU A 100 15.86 12.55 9.41
CA LEU A 100 16.42 11.18 9.36
C LEU A 100 16.06 10.35 10.60
N ASP A 101 15.53 11.00 11.63
CA ASP A 101 15.08 10.32 12.83
C ASP A 101 13.68 9.73 12.65
N GLN A 102 13.58 8.41 12.58
CA GLN A 102 12.31 7.68 12.42
C GLN A 102 11.29 8.01 13.51
N ALA A 103 11.71 8.29 14.74
CA ALA A 103 10.80 8.62 15.82
C ALA A 103 10.18 10.02 15.68
N LEU A 104 10.81 10.88 14.87
CA LEU A 104 10.35 12.25 14.60
C LEU A 104 9.71 12.39 13.20
N MET A 105 9.48 11.28 12.50
CA MET A 105 8.69 11.24 11.28
C MET A 105 7.19 11.32 11.61
N VAL A 106 6.74 12.49 12.07
CA VAL A 106 5.39 12.71 12.62
C VAL A 106 4.56 13.66 11.76
N ILE A 107 3.24 13.51 11.86
CA ILE A 107 2.24 14.37 11.21
C ILE A 107 1.39 15.01 12.32
N PRO A 108 1.03 16.30 12.24
CA PRO A 108 0.12 16.93 13.19
C PRO A 108 -1.24 16.22 13.21
N ILE A 109 -1.80 16.00 14.40
CA ILE A 109 -3.10 15.31 14.55
C ILE A 109 -4.27 16.13 13.99
N ASP A 110 -4.14 17.45 14.00
CA ASP A 110 -5.10 18.42 13.46
C ASP A 110 -4.98 18.63 11.94
N ASP A 111 -4.06 17.91 11.28
CA ASP A 111 -3.97 17.85 9.84
C ASP A 111 -5.19 17.11 9.24
N HIS A 112 -5.94 17.77 8.34
CA HIS A 112 -7.18 17.25 7.75
C HIS A 112 -6.99 15.94 6.96
N MET A 113 -5.78 15.63 6.51
CA MET A 113 -5.48 14.32 5.93
C MET A 113 -5.67 13.20 6.96
N VAL A 114 -5.31 13.44 8.23
CA VAL A 114 -5.35 12.46 9.32
C VAL A 114 -6.78 12.21 9.79
N HIS A 115 -7.52 13.26 10.10
CA HIS A 115 -8.84 13.12 10.74
C HIS A 115 -10.04 13.28 9.78
N ARG A 116 -9.82 13.64 8.51
CA ARG A 116 -10.88 13.73 7.47
C ARG A 116 -10.54 13.03 6.15
N GLY A 117 -9.32 12.51 5.97
CA GLY A 117 -8.90 11.93 4.70
C GLY A 117 -8.78 12.95 3.55
N HIS A 118 -8.65 14.24 3.86
CA HIS A 118 -8.50 15.30 2.85
C HIS A 118 -7.04 15.44 2.42
N GLY A 119 -6.58 14.46 1.65
CA GLY A 119 -5.21 14.42 1.11
C GLY A 119 -5.08 13.53 -0.11
N VAL A 120 -4.01 13.78 -0.86
CA VAL A 120 -3.60 12.96 -2.02
C VAL A 120 -2.20 12.43 -1.84
N PHE A 121 -1.85 11.38 -2.57
CA PHE A 121 -0.50 10.81 -2.50
C PHE A 121 -0.08 10.18 -3.82
N ASP A 122 1.23 10.01 -4.02
CA ASP A 122 1.76 9.17 -5.08
C ASP A 122 3.03 8.43 -4.63
N THR A 123 3.53 7.52 -5.46
CA THR A 123 4.71 6.69 -5.17
C THR A 123 5.47 6.39 -6.45
N THR A 124 6.78 6.63 -6.42
CA THR A 124 7.71 6.25 -7.50
C THR A 124 8.86 5.39 -6.95
N MET A 125 9.46 4.62 -7.85
CA MET A 125 10.54 3.68 -7.56
C MET A 125 11.90 4.39 -7.51
N ILE A 126 12.73 3.97 -6.56
CA ILE A 126 14.16 4.23 -6.52
C ILE A 126 14.87 2.95 -6.96
N MET A 127 15.63 3.00 -8.05
CA MET A 127 16.37 1.85 -8.57
C MET A 127 17.77 2.26 -9.02
N ASN A 128 18.79 1.53 -8.57
CA ASN A 128 20.20 1.74 -8.93
C ASN A 128 20.67 3.20 -8.78
N GLY A 129 20.11 3.94 -7.82
CA GLY A 129 20.44 5.35 -7.61
C GLY A 129 19.67 6.36 -8.47
N TYR A 130 18.60 5.92 -9.15
CA TYR A 130 17.75 6.75 -9.98
C TYR A 130 16.31 6.75 -9.46
N LEU A 131 15.63 7.89 -9.61
CA LEU A 131 14.18 7.99 -9.49
C LEU A 131 13.54 7.71 -10.85
N TYR A 132 12.70 6.67 -10.92
CA TYR A 132 12.10 6.21 -12.17
C TYR A 132 10.72 6.81 -12.42
N ASP A 133 10.54 7.46 -13.56
CA ASP A 133 9.30 8.08 -14.05
C ASP A 133 8.67 9.10 -13.08
N LEU A 134 9.50 9.76 -12.25
CA LEU A 134 9.05 10.73 -11.24
C LEU A 134 8.17 11.83 -11.84
N ASP A 135 8.52 12.34 -13.02
CA ASP A 135 7.79 13.46 -13.63
C ASP A 135 6.33 13.06 -13.96
N SER A 136 6.10 11.85 -14.48
CA SER A 136 4.74 11.34 -14.73
C SER A 136 3.95 11.14 -13.43
N HIS A 137 4.62 10.68 -12.37
CA HIS A 137 4.02 10.57 -11.04
C HIS A 137 3.68 11.94 -10.44
N LEU A 138 4.53 12.95 -10.60
CA LEU A 138 4.27 14.32 -10.16
C LEU A 138 3.10 14.94 -10.91
N ASP A 139 3.01 14.75 -12.23
CA ASP A 139 1.89 15.25 -13.03
C ASP A 139 0.55 14.68 -12.54
N ARG A 140 0.50 13.36 -12.32
CA ARG A 140 -0.71 12.70 -11.78
C ARG A 140 -1.01 13.14 -10.35
N PHE A 141 0.01 13.31 -9.52
CA PHE A 141 -0.14 13.79 -8.15
C PHE A 141 -0.76 15.19 -8.11
N LEU A 142 -0.29 16.11 -8.96
CA LEU A 142 -0.81 17.47 -9.08
C LEU A 142 -2.23 17.51 -9.65
N LYS A 143 -2.53 16.66 -10.64
CA LYS A 143 -3.91 16.46 -11.13
C LYS A 143 -4.84 15.95 -10.02
N SER A 144 -4.37 15.01 -9.21
CA SER A 144 -5.12 14.50 -8.05
C SER A 144 -5.33 15.61 -7.00
N ALA A 145 -4.31 16.40 -6.71
CA ALA A 145 -4.38 17.54 -5.79
C ALA A 145 -5.41 18.58 -6.25
N LEU A 146 -5.39 18.94 -7.53
CA LEU A 146 -6.35 19.87 -8.11
C LEU A 146 -7.78 19.35 -7.98
N ASN A 147 -8.02 18.06 -8.27
CA ASN A 147 -9.33 17.42 -8.11
C ASN A 147 -9.80 17.37 -6.64
N ALA A 148 -8.85 17.28 -5.70
CA ALA A 148 -9.09 17.37 -4.26
C ALA A 148 -9.23 18.82 -3.74
N LYS A 149 -9.08 19.83 -4.61
CA LYS A 149 -9.02 21.25 -4.26
C LYS A 149 -7.90 21.59 -3.27
N ILE A 150 -6.75 20.94 -3.43
CA ILE A 150 -5.55 21.19 -2.63
C ILE A 150 -4.49 21.85 -3.53
N PHE A 151 -4.04 23.04 -3.17
CA PHE A 151 -3.01 23.76 -3.91
C PHE A 151 -1.64 23.52 -3.27
N PRO A 152 -0.64 23.02 -4.00
CA PRO A 152 0.66 22.70 -3.40
C PRO A 152 1.34 23.97 -2.85
N PRO A 153 2.08 23.86 -1.74
CA PRO A 153 2.79 25.00 -1.15
C PRO A 153 3.98 25.46 -2.00
N TYR A 154 4.38 24.66 -3.00
CA TYR A 154 5.52 24.93 -3.87
C TYR A 154 5.19 24.65 -5.34
N PRO A 155 5.89 25.32 -6.28
CA PRO A 155 5.81 24.99 -7.70
C PRO A 155 6.28 23.55 -8.00
N PRO A 156 5.83 22.93 -9.11
CA PRO A 156 6.18 21.55 -9.48
C PRO A 156 7.70 21.28 -9.50
N LYS A 157 8.49 22.23 -10.04
CA LYS A 157 9.96 22.14 -10.08
C LYS A 157 10.59 22.05 -8.68
N THR A 158 10.03 22.79 -7.71
CA THR A 158 10.50 22.78 -6.32
C THR A 158 10.13 21.46 -5.65
N LEU A 159 8.91 20.95 -5.84
CA LEU A 159 8.51 19.64 -5.33
C LEU A 159 9.41 18.52 -5.86
N ARG A 160 9.71 18.54 -7.16
CA ARG A 160 10.64 17.62 -7.80
C ARG A 160 12.02 17.66 -7.14
N ASN A 161 12.57 18.85 -6.93
CA ASN A 161 13.87 19.03 -6.29
C ASN A 161 13.89 18.55 -4.84
N ILE A 162 12.83 18.80 -4.07
CA ILE A 162 12.67 18.29 -2.70
C ILE A 162 12.74 16.76 -2.69
N LEU A 163 12.02 16.09 -3.60
CA LEU A 163 12.01 14.63 -3.69
C LEU A 163 13.40 14.07 -4.04
N VAL A 164 14.12 14.69 -4.97
CA VAL A 164 15.50 14.29 -5.33
C VAL A 164 16.45 14.46 -4.14
N GLN A 165 16.40 15.61 -3.46
CA GLN A 165 17.23 15.88 -2.27
C GLN A 165 16.92 14.93 -1.11
N LEU A 166 15.64 14.60 -0.91
CA LEU A 166 15.23 13.64 0.10
C LEU A 166 15.82 12.25 -0.16
N VAL A 167 15.80 11.77 -1.41
CA VAL A 167 16.43 10.48 -1.74
C VAL A 167 17.94 10.53 -1.54
N ALA A 168 18.61 11.62 -1.96
CA ALA A 168 20.03 11.78 -1.73
C ALA A 168 20.39 11.71 -0.23
N ALA A 169 19.70 12.50 0.61
CA ALA A 169 19.91 12.52 2.05
C ALA A 169 19.66 11.16 2.72
N SER A 170 18.72 10.37 2.20
CA SER A 170 18.40 9.03 2.71
C SER A 170 19.48 7.98 2.42
N LYS A 171 20.37 8.24 1.45
CA LYS A 171 21.34 7.28 0.88
C LYS A 171 20.73 6.00 0.29
N CYS A 172 19.41 5.92 0.20
CA CYS A 172 18.69 4.77 -0.36
C CYS A 172 18.88 4.72 -1.87
N LYS A 173 19.41 3.59 -2.38
CA LYS A 173 19.60 3.34 -3.83
C LYS A 173 18.58 2.36 -4.41
N LYS A 174 17.80 1.69 -3.57
CA LYS A 174 16.81 0.69 -3.96
C LYS A 174 15.61 0.72 -3.02
N GLY A 175 14.44 1.05 -3.54
CA GLY A 175 13.22 1.18 -2.75
C GLY A 175 12.19 2.08 -3.42
N SER A 176 11.50 2.89 -2.63
CA SER A 176 10.50 3.82 -3.13
C SER A 176 10.53 5.15 -2.38
N ILE A 177 10.01 6.19 -3.04
CA ILE A 177 9.61 7.42 -2.38
C ILE A 177 8.11 7.56 -2.52
N ARG A 178 7.43 7.74 -1.38
CA ARG A 178 6.01 8.02 -1.31
C ARG A 178 5.82 9.43 -0.79
N PHE A 179 4.91 10.17 -1.39
CA PHE A 179 4.70 11.58 -1.05
C PHE A 179 3.22 11.93 -1.03
N TRP A 180 2.87 12.86 -0.15
CA TRP A 180 1.52 13.26 0.17
C TRP A 180 1.37 14.77 0.08
N LEU A 181 0.19 15.22 -0.32
CA LEU A 181 -0.24 16.60 -0.15
C LEU A 181 -1.52 16.58 0.68
N SER A 182 -1.43 17.14 1.88
CA SER A 182 -2.57 17.36 2.75
C SER A 182 -3.18 18.73 2.50
N ALA A 183 -4.48 18.87 2.74
CA ALA A 183 -5.14 20.16 2.84
C ALA A 183 -4.66 21.02 4.04
N GLY A 184 -3.98 20.41 5.01
CA GLY A 184 -3.31 21.08 6.13
C GLY A 184 -4.08 21.07 7.45
N PRO A 185 -3.55 21.75 8.48
CA PRO A 185 -4.14 21.78 9.81
C PRO A 185 -5.46 22.55 9.86
N GLY A 186 -6.34 22.18 10.79
CA GLY A 186 -7.62 22.87 10.99
C GLY A 186 -8.23 22.62 12.36
N ASN A 187 -9.49 23.02 12.52
CA ASN A 187 -10.21 23.01 13.80
C ASN A 187 -11.05 21.74 14.02
N PHE A 188 -10.67 20.63 13.39
CA PHE A 188 -11.42 19.37 13.37
C PHE A 188 -12.83 19.45 12.75
N LEU A 189 -13.26 20.54 12.15
CA LEU A 189 -14.53 20.58 11.39
C LEU A 189 -14.34 19.98 9.99
N LEU A 190 -15.41 19.96 9.18
CA LEU A 190 -15.34 19.48 7.79
C LEU A 190 -14.65 20.49 6.87
N THR A 191 -14.73 21.78 7.20
CA THR A 191 -14.19 22.87 6.39
C THR A 191 -13.24 23.72 7.22
N PHE A 192 -12.30 24.35 6.53
CA PHE A 192 -11.42 25.33 7.14
C PHE A 192 -12.19 26.60 7.51
N THR A 193 -11.96 27.13 8.70
CA THR A 193 -12.26 28.52 9.01
C THR A 193 -10.99 29.34 8.76
N GLY A 194 -10.78 29.83 7.54
CA GLY A 194 -9.60 30.62 7.15
C GLY A 194 -8.86 30.08 5.92
N ILE A 195 -7.61 30.53 5.73
CA ILE A 195 -6.75 30.11 4.61
C ILE A 195 -6.12 28.76 4.96
N ALA A 196 -6.56 27.69 4.28
CA ALA A 196 -5.91 26.39 4.36
C ALA A 196 -4.42 26.53 3.96
N LYS A 197 -3.53 25.91 4.72
CA LYS A 197 -2.08 25.84 4.42
C LYS A 197 -1.71 24.39 4.12
N PRO A 198 -1.79 23.95 2.86
CA PRO A 198 -1.46 22.59 2.47
C PRO A 198 -0.05 22.21 2.88
N ILE A 199 0.10 20.97 3.37
CA ILE A 199 1.39 20.45 3.81
C ILE A 199 1.83 19.35 2.84
N PHE A 200 3.06 19.48 2.35
CA PHE A 200 3.72 18.47 1.54
C PHE A 200 4.60 17.58 2.42
N TYR A 201 4.36 16.28 2.34
CA TYR A 201 5.13 15.25 3.03
C TYR A 201 5.75 14.30 2.02
N ALA A 202 6.92 13.77 2.33
CA ALA A 202 7.49 12.66 1.54
C ALA A 202 8.30 11.74 2.45
N VAL A 203 8.30 10.44 2.16
CA VAL A 203 9.04 9.42 2.91
C VAL A 203 9.77 8.52 1.92
N VAL A 204 11.05 8.27 2.21
CA VAL A 204 11.85 7.27 1.49
C VAL A 204 11.80 5.95 2.25
N ILE A 205 11.44 4.89 1.54
CA ILE A 205 11.25 3.54 2.06
C ILE A 205 12.24 2.62 1.33
N GLU A 206 13.22 2.09 2.05
CA GLU A 206 14.15 1.09 1.52
C GLU A 206 13.45 -0.25 1.38
N GLN A 207 13.51 -0.82 0.17
CA GLN A 207 12.83 -2.07 -0.15
C GLN A 207 13.64 -2.82 -1.20
N ASN A 208 13.76 -4.15 -1.05
CA ASN A 208 14.41 -4.98 -2.05
C ASN A 208 13.46 -5.32 -3.20
N LEU A 209 13.32 -4.40 -4.14
CA LEU A 209 12.46 -4.56 -5.32
C LEU A 209 13.13 -5.46 -6.36
N HIS A 210 12.44 -6.50 -6.82
CA HIS A 210 12.95 -7.40 -7.85
C HIS A 210 11.78 -7.94 -8.67
N GLN A 211 12.10 -8.43 -9.86
CA GLN A 211 11.13 -9.08 -10.72
C GLN A 211 10.60 -10.34 -10.04
N LEU A 212 9.28 -10.53 -10.10
CA LEU A 212 8.63 -11.75 -9.64
C LEU A 212 8.16 -12.52 -10.87
N SER A 213 8.54 -13.80 -10.93
CA SER A 213 8.16 -14.73 -12.00
C SER A 213 7.10 -15.74 -11.55
N GLU A 214 6.70 -15.71 -10.28
CA GLU A 214 5.67 -16.58 -9.73
C GLU A 214 4.28 -15.97 -9.96
N GLY A 215 3.34 -16.84 -10.33
CA GLY A 215 1.95 -16.45 -10.54
C GLY A 215 1.19 -16.35 -9.22
N VAL A 216 0.30 -15.36 -9.12
CA VAL A 216 -0.58 -15.19 -7.96
C VAL A 216 -2.02 -15.58 -8.24
N LYS A 217 -2.72 -15.92 -7.15
CA LYS A 217 -4.16 -16.19 -7.14
C LYS A 217 -4.90 -14.98 -6.62
N ILE A 218 -6.10 -14.73 -7.13
CA ILE A 218 -6.93 -13.59 -6.74
C ILE A 218 -8.40 -13.96 -6.60
N ILE A 219 -9.16 -13.08 -5.96
CA ILE A 219 -10.62 -13.14 -5.90
C ILE A 219 -11.28 -11.87 -6.43
N THR A 220 -12.56 -11.94 -6.75
CA THR A 220 -13.43 -10.77 -6.92
C THR A 220 -13.77 -10.21 -5.55
N SER A 221 -13.52 -8.92 -5.31
CA SER A 221 -13.86 -8.31 -4.02
C SER A 221 -15.37 -8.08 -3.90
N THR A 222 -15.93 -8.39 -2.74
CA THR A 222 -17.31 -8.03 -2.37
C THR A 222 -17.41 -6.58 -1.86
N VAL A 223 -16.28 -5.96 -1.51
CA VAL A 223 -16.22 -4.55 -1.13
C VAL A 223 -16.57 -3.68 -2.35
N PRO A 224 -17.53 -2.75 -2.25
CA PRO A 224 -17.89 -1.90 -3.38
C PRO A 224 -16.72 -1.05 -3.89
N ILE A 225 -16.62 -0.93 -5.21
CA ILE A 225 -15.68 0.01 -5.84
C ILE A 225 -15.97 1.45 -5.39
N LYS A 226 -14.92 2.25 -5.26
CA LYS A 226 -15.07 3.68 -5.01
C LYS A 226 -15.84 4.36 -6.15
N PRO A 227 -16.68 5.37 -5.86
CA PRO A 227 -17.25 6.21 -6.91
C PRO A 227 -16.13 6.82 -7.78
N SER A 228 -16.39 6.98 -9.08
CA SER A 228 -15.39 7.42 -10.09
C SER A 228 -14.55 8.63 -9.66
N LYS A 229 -15.17 9.65 -9.03
CA LYS A 229 -14.48 10.84 -8.52
C LYS A 229 -13.34 10.51 -7.54
N PHE A 230 -13.51 9.49 -6.70
CA PHE A 230 -12.50 9.04 -5.75
C PHE A 230 -11.60 7.94 -6.33
N ALA A 231 -12.08 7.15 -7.29
CA ALA A 231 -11.28 6.10 -7.91
C ALA A 231 -10.21 6.66 -8.87
N THR A 232 -10.55 7.69 -9.66
CA THR A 232 -9.66 8.32 -10.64
C THR A 232 -8.62 9.28 -10.01
N MET A 233 -8.71 9.51 -8.71
CA MET A 233 -7.83 10.38 -7.93
C MET A 233 -7.01 9.56 -6.94
N LYS A 234 -5.68 9.67 -6.96
CA LYS A 234 -4.85 8.95 -5.99
C LYS A 234 -4.88 9.64 -4.63
N ASN A 235 -5.85 9.26 -3.81
CA ASN A 235 -6.19 9.92 -2.54
C ASN A 235 -5.98 9.02 -1.33
N VAL A 236 -5.95 9.57 -0.12
CA VAL A 236 -5.63 8.80 1.11
C VAL A 236 -6.80 7.96 1.64
N ASN A 237 -8.00 8.03 1.07
CA ASN A 237 -9.18 7.27 1.53
C ASN A 237 -9.10 5.82 1.06
N TYR A 238 -8.23 5.03 1.70
CA TYR A 238 -7.88 3.67 1.30
C TYR A 238 -8.61 2.58 2.09
N LEU A 239 -9.56 2.92 2.97
CA LEU A 239 -10.31 1.91 3.73
C LEU A 239 -10.98 0.84 2.84
N PRO A 240 -11.62 1.19 1.69
CA PRO A 240 -12.11 0.16 0.78
C PRO A 240 -11.00 -0.75 0.23
N ASN A 241 -9.82 -0.21 -0.08
CA ASN A 241 -8.66 -0.98 -0.54
C ASN A 241 -8.15 -1.93 0.55
N VAL A 242 -8.15 -1.47 1.81
CA VAL A 242 -7.77 -2.28 2.97
C VAL A 242 -8.75 -3.45 3.12
N PHE A 243 -10.05 -3.20 3.11
CA PHE A 243 -11.04 -4.29 3.21
C PHE A 243 -10.96 -5.27 2.06
N ALA A 244 -10.79 -4.79 0.82
CA ALA A 244 -10.63 -5.67 -0.34
C ALA A 244 -9.35 -6.53 -0.26
N LYS A 245 -8.29 -6.02 0.39
CA LYS A 245 -7.06 -6.79 0.66
C LYS A 245 -7.25 -7.80 1.79
N MET A 246 -7.93 -7.42 2.87
CA MET A 246 -8.26 -8.32 3.99
C MET A 246 -9.11 -9.50 3.52
N GLU A 247 -10.13 -9.24 2.69
CA GLU A 247 -10.98 -10.28 2.10
C GLU A 247 -10.16 -11.32 1.31
N ALA A 248 -9.16 -10.86 0.55
CA ALA A 248 -8.25 -11.75 -0.17
C ALA A 248 -7.35 -12.57 0.76
N GLU A 249 -6.89 -11.97 1.86
CA GLU A 249 -6.07 -12.65 2.87
C GLU A 249 -6.87 -13.72 3.63
N GLU A 250 -8.14 -13.45 3.91
CA GLU A 250 -9.07 -14.42 4.52
C GLU A 250 -9.30 -15.65 3.63
N GLU A 251 -9.38 -15.47 2.31
CA GLU A 251 -9.44 -16.57 1.34
C GLU A 251 -8.07 -17.21 1.03
N GLY A 252 -6.98 -16.72 1.65
CA GLY A 252 -5.63 -17.25 1.45
C GLY A 252 -5.03 -16.99 0.06
N VAL A 253 -5.49 -15.94 -0.63
CA VAL A 253 -5.00 -15.53 -1.95
C VAL A 253 -4.22 -14.21 -1.88
N TYR A 254 -3.56 -13.82 -2.98
CA TYR A 254 -2.66 -12.67 -2.97
C TYR A 254 -3.40 -11.33 -2.83
N SER A 255 -4.46 -11.14 -3.61
CA SER A 255 -5.22 -9.89 -3.64
C SER A 255 -6.58 -10.10 -4.31
N SER A 256 -7.26 -9.00 -4.61
CA SER A 256 -8.58 -8.98 -5.21
C SER A 256 -8.69 -8.01 -6.37
N ILE A 257 -9.80 -8.09 -7.10
CA ILE A 257 -10.16 -7.17 -8.18
C ILE A 257 -11.60 -6.69 -7.97
N TRP A 258 -11.83 -5.41 -8.21
CA TRP A 258 -13.17 -4.85 -8.28
C TRP A 258 -13.81 -5.03 -9.65
N ILE A 259 -15.10 -5.30 -9.62
CA ILE A 259 -16.00 -5.23 -10.76
C ILE A 259 -16.93 -4.04 -10.54
N ASP A 260 -17.12 -3.23 -11.57
CA ASP A 260 -18.00 -2.07 -11.51
C ASP A 260 -19.49 -2.49 -11.56
N GLU A 261 -20.37 -1.53 -11.34
CA GLU A 261 -21.82 -1.78 -11.31
C GLU A 261 -22.41 -2.21 -12.66
N LYS A 262 -21.63 -2.14 -13.76
CA LYS A 262 -22.00 -2.58 -15.10
C LYS A 262 -21.40 -3.95 -15.46
N GLY A 263 -20.68 -4.59 -14.55
CA GLY A 263 -20.05 -5.89 -14.77
C GLY A 263 -18.70 -5.80 -15.50
N TYR A 264 -18.10 -4.61 -15.60
CA TYR A 264 -16.78 -4.41 -16.17
C TYR A 264 -15.68 -4.50 -15.13
N VAL A 265 -14.54 -5.04 -15.54
CA VAL A 265 -13.35 -5.08 -14.69
C VAL A 265 -12.83 -3.68 -14.43
N ALA A 266 -12.53 -3.39 -13.16
CA ALA A 266 -11.90 -2.16 -12.73
C ALA A 266 -10.40 -2.37 -12.44
N GLU A 267 -9.99 -2.31 -11.18
CA GLU A 267 -8.60 -2.44 -10.74
C GLU A 267 -8.53 -3.27 -9.44
N GLY A 268 -7.32 -3.63 -9.01
CA GLY A 268 -7.07 -4.20 -7.69
C GLY A 268 -6.83 -3.11 -6.63
N PRO A 269 -6.71 -3.47 -5.35
CA PRO A 269 -6.58 -2.51 -4.26
C PRO A 269 -5.30 -1.65 -4.33
N ASN A 270 -4.27 -2.08 -5.05
CA ASN A 270 -3.01 -1.33 -5.16
C ASN A 270 -2.41 -1.32 -6.58
N ALA A 271 -3.13 -1.85 -7.57
CA ALA A 271 -2.59 -2.08 -8.91
C ALA A 271 -3.70 -2.01 -9.97
N ASN A 272 -3.36 -1.54 -11.18
CA ASN A 272 -4.21 -1.78 -12.33
C ASN A 272 -4.07 -3.24 -12.77
N VAL A 273 -4.90 -3.65 -13.74
CA VAL A 273 -4.86 -4.99 -14.32
C VAL A 273 -4.76 -4.90 -15.84
N ALA A 274 -4.14 -5.89 -16.45
CA ALA A 274 -4.05 -6.03 -17.89
C ALA A 274 -4.21 -7.49 -18.31
N PHE A 275 -4.64 -7.68 -19.55
CA PHE A 275 -5.02 -9.00 -20.09
C PHE A 275 -4.38 -9.21 -21.45
N ILE A 276 -3.98 -10.44 -21.72
CA ILE A 276 -3.63 -10.91 -23.06
C ILE A 276 -4.81 -11.74 -23.58
N SER A 277 -5.41 -11.31 -24.68
CA SER A 277 -6.47 -12.10 -25.33
C SER A 277 -5.90 -13.34 -26.02
N ASN A 278 -6.76 -14.32 -26.33
CA ASN A 278 -6.37 -15.49 -27.14
C ASN A 278 -5.83 -15.11 -28.53
N ASN A 279 -6.10 -13.88 -29.00
CA ASN A 279 -5.57 -13.33 -30.26
C ASN A 279 -4.30 -12.48 -30.06
N LYS A 280 -3.63 -12.61 -28.90
CA LYS A 280 -2.42 -11.85 -28.52
C LYS A 280 -2.61 -10.33 -28.51
N GLU A 281 -3.80 -9.85 -28.14
CA GLU A 281 -4.07 -8.43 -27.95
C GLU A 281 -3.86 -8.09 -26.47
N LEU A 282 -3.04 -7.08 -26.18
CA LEU A 282 -2.85 -6.57 -24.83
C LEU A 282 -3.94 -5.54 -24.52
N VAL A 283 -4.79 -5.84 -23.54
CA VAL A 283 -5.99 -5.06 -23.23
C VAL A 283 -5.92 -4.53 -21.79
N PHE A 284 -6.17 -3.24 -21.64
CA PHE A 284 -6.33 -2.58 -20.34
C PHE A 284 -7.79 -2.15 -20.14
N PRO A 285 -8.33 -2.23 -18.91
CA PRO A 285 -9.59 -1.57 -18.59
C PRO A 285 -9.52 -0.05 -18.82
N LEU A 286 -10.64 0.56 -19.22
CA LEU A 286 -10.74 2.02 -19.37
C LEU A 286 -10.58 2.74 -18.04
N SER A 287 -9.94 3.91 -18.09
CA SER A 287 -9.59 4.73 -16.91
C SER A 287 -10.68 5.70 -16.47
N ASP A 288 -11.95 5.46 -16.81
CA ASP A 288 -13.09 6.30 -16.43
C ASP A 288 -13.56 6.06 -14.99
N LYS A 289 -13.22 4.88 -14.43
CA LYS A 289 -13.57 4.48 -13.05
C LYS A 289 -12.42 3.91 -12.25
N ILE A 290 -11.19 4.02 -12.74
CA ILE A 290 -10.00 3.50 -12.08
C ILE A 290 -8.89 4.54 -12.13
N LEU A 291 -7.83 4.30 -11.37
CA LEU A 291 -6.68 5.18 -11.39
C LEU A 291 -5.95 5.06 -12.73
N GLU A 292 -5.64 6.20 -13.34
CA GLU A 292 -4.78 6.29 -14.52
C GLU A 292 -3.32 5.95 -14.11
N GLY A 293 -2.94 4.67 -14.22
CA GLY A 293 -1.63 4.16 -13.79
C GLY A 293 -0.45 4.71 -14.60
N CYS A 294 0.57 5.31 -13.97
CA CYS A 294 1.79 5.70 -14.67
C CYS A 294 2.50 4.48 -15.29
N THR A 295 2.65 3.39 -14.53
CA THR A 295 3.19 2.12 -15.05
C THR A 295 2.36 1.59 -16.22
N SER A 296 1.03 1.59 -16.11
CA SER A 296 0.12 1.12 -17.16
C SER A 296 0.26 1.95 -18.45
N LYS A 297 0.36 3.28 -18.34
CA LYS A 297 0.64 4.16 -19.48
C LYS A 297 1.99 3.84 -20.11
N ARG A 298 3.02 3.69 -19.28
CA ARG A 298 4.38 3.41 -19.76
C ARG A 298 4.45 2.06 -20.46
N LEU A 299 3.82 1.05 -19.89
CA LEU A 299 3.70 -0.29 -20.46
C LEU A 299 2.99 -0.27 -21.81
N GLN A 300 1.87 0.45 -21.94
CA GLN A 300 1.16 0.59 -23.22
C GLN A 300 2.05 1.20 -24.32
N LEU A 301 2.87 2.20 -23.97
CA LEU A 301 3.82 2.80 -24.90
C LEU A 301 4.95 1.84 -25.29
N LEU A 302 5.52 1.13 -24.31
CA LEU A 302 6.61 0.18 -24.56
C LEU A 302 6.13 -1.04 -25.37
N ALA A 303 4.92 -1.54 -25.08
CA ALA A 303 4.33 -2.70 -25.73
C ALA A 303 4.06 -2.49 -27.23
N GLN A 304 3.99 -1.24 -27.73
CA GLN A 304 3.91 -0.98 -29.17
C GLN A 304 5.11 -1.58 -29.94
N LYS A 305 6.29 -1.61 -29.32
CA LYS A 305 7.48 -2.26 -29.92
C LYS A 305 7.27 -3.76 -30.13
N LEU A 306 6.45 -4.40 -29.30
CA LEU A 306 6.09 -5.82 -29.45
C LEU A 306 5.05 -6.02 -30.54
N VAL A 307 4.19 -5.02 -30.79
CA VAL A 307 3.27 -5.01 -31.93
C VAL A 307 4.04 -4.89 -33.25
N GLU A 308 4.99 -3.96 -33.33
CA GLU A 308 5.87 -3.77 -34.49
C GLU A 308 6.67 -5.05 -34.84
N LYS A 309 7.07 -5.82 -33.82
CA LYS A 309 7.77 -7.10 -33.97
C LYS A 309 6.85 -8.29 -34.24
N GLY A 310 5.52 -8.11 -34.27
CA GLY A 310 4.54 -9.18 -34.46
C GLY A 310 4.41 -10.14 -33.27
N VAL A 311 4.97 -9.80 -32.11
CA VAL A 311 4.84 -10.58 -30.87
C VAL A 311 3.45 -10.38 -30.26
N LEU A 312 2.98 -9.13 -30.23
CA LEU A 312 1.61 -8.77 -29.92
C LEU A 312 0.86 -8.38 -31.19
N LYS A 313 -0.46 -8.58 -31.21
CA LYS A 313 -1.32 -8.15 -32.32
C LYS A 313 -1.70 -6.67 -32.21
N SER A 314 -2.00 -6.21 -31.00
CA SER A 314 -2.35 -4.82 -30.70
C SER A 314 -2.24 -4.52 -29.21
N VAL A 315 -2.27 -3.23 -28.87
CA VAL A 315 -2.40 -2.73 -27.50
C VAL A 315 -3.57 -1.76 -27.47
N CYS A 316 -4.54 -1.96 -26.57
CA CYS A 316 -5.70 -1.07 -26.47
C CYS A 316 -6.25 -0.96 -25.05
N SER A 317 -7.02 0.10 -24.82
CA SER A 317 -7.82 0.29 -23.61
C SER A 317 -9.30 0.24 -23.97
N ARG A 318 -10.09 -0.60 -23.30
CA ARG A 318 -11.54 -0.70 -23.49
C ARG A 318 -12.23 -1.28 -22.26
N HIS A 319 -13.56 -1.23 -22.20
CA HIS A 319 -14.29 -1.98 -21.20
C HIS A 319 -14.12 -3.49 -21.47
N ILE A 320 -13.88 -4.25 -20.40
CA ILE A 320 -13.68 -5.69 -20.41
C ILE A 320 -14.65 -6.28 -19.40
N THR A 321 -15.49 -7.23 -19.82
CA THR A 321 -16.42 -7.88 -18.90
C THR A 321 -15.69 -8.88 -18.02
N LEU A 322 -16.22 -9.19 -16.83
CA LEU A 322 -15.68 -10.25 -15.97
C LEU A 322 -15.51 -11.59 -16.73
N LYS A 323 -16.52 -11.96 -17.52
CA LYS A 323 -16.50 -13.19 -18.31
C LYS A 323 -15.37 -13.19 -19.34
N GLU A 324 -15.18 -12.08 -20.04
CA GLU A 324 -14.09 -11.94 -21.01
C GLU A 324 -12.72 -12.00 -20.33
N ALA A 325 -12.57 -11.28 -19.22
CA ALA A 325 -11.33 -11.23 -18.46
C ALA A 325 -10.90 -12.62 -17.95
N LYS A 326 -11.84 -13.40 -17.40
CA LYS A 326 -11.59 -14.79 -16.96
C LYS A 326 -11.29 -15.78 -18.11
N ASN A 327 -11.63 -15.42 -19.35
CA ASN A 327 -11.34 -16.21 -20.56
C ASN A 327 -10.09 -15.70 -21.31
N SER A 328 -9.33 -14.78 -20.72
CA SER A 328 -8.06 -14.30 -21.28
C SER A 328 -7.01 -15.43 -21.28
N ALA A 329 -6.06 -15.33 -22.21
CA ALA A 329 -4.94 -16.26 -22.29
C ALA A 329 -3.96 -16.03 -21.13
N GLU A 330 -3.72 -14.77 -20.79
CA GLU A 330 -2.84 -14.38 -19.68
C GLU A 330 -3.38 -13.12 -18.99
N MET A 331 -3.02 -12.94 -17.73
CA MET A 331 -3.47 -11.82 -16.91
C MET A 331 -2.37 -11.36 -15.96
N MET A 332 -2.33 -10.06 -15.66
CA MET A 332 -1.32 -9.49 -14.77
C MET A 332 -1.83 -8.28 -14.00
N TYR A 333 -1.28 -8.07 -12.80
CA TYR A 333 -1.30 -6.77 -12.16
C TYR A 333 -0.20 -5.87 -12.74
N VAL A 334 -0.49 -4.58 -12.78
CA VAL A 334 0.42 -3.52 -13.23
C VAL A 334 0.51 -2.43 -12.16
N SER A 335 1.70 -2.24 -11.56
CA SER A 335 1.88 -1.32 -10.42
C SER A 335 3.24 -0.61 -10.43
N SER A 336 3.48 0.39 -9.58
CA SER A 336 4.77 1.10 -9.56
C SER A 336 5.93 0.29 -8.98
N LEU A 337 5.65 -0.58 -8.00
CA LEU A 337 6.69 -1.25 -7.20
C LEU A 337 6.91 -2.70 -7.61
N LEU A 338 5.85 -3.35 -8.10
CA LEU A 338 5.89 -4.62 -8.81
C LEU A 338 5.31 -4.35 -10.21
N PRO A 339 6.16 -3.94 -11.18
CA PRO A 339 5.72 -3.45 -12.49
C PRO A 339 4.74 -4.38 -13.19
N ILE A 340 5.04 -5.67 -13.20
CA ILE A 340 4.21 -6.76 -13.69
C ILE A 340 4.22 -7.85 -12.64
N LEU A 341 3.03 -8.34 -12.27
CA LEU A 341 2.87 -9.52 -11.43
C LEU A 341 1.85 -10.46 -12.10
N PRO A 342 2.26 -11.66 -12.55
CA PRO A 342 1.37 -12.58 -13.25
C PRO A 342 0.22 -13.08 -12.38
N ILE A 343 -0.97 -13.21 -12.95
CA ILE A 343 -2.16 -13.75 -12.30
C ILE A 343 -2.56 -15.04 -13.02
N ILE A 344 -2.61 -16.13 -12.27
CA ILE A 344 -2.84 -17.49 -12.82
C ILE A 344 -4.19 -18.08 -12.45
N GLU A 345 -4.87 -17.50 -11.45
CA GLU A 345 -6.17 -17.98 -10.98
C GLU A 345 -7.02 -16.80 -10.48
N TRP A 346 -8.28 -16.75 -10.88
CA TRP A 346 -9.27 -15.79 -10.41
C TRP A 346 -10.57 -16.48 -10.00
N ASP A 347 -10.94 -16.38 -8.72
CA ASP A 347 -12.12 -17.05 -8.12
C ASP A 347 -12.10 -18.56 -8.34
N LYS A 348 -10.95 -19.19 -8.06
CA LYS A 348 -10.74 -20.64 -8.20
C LYS A 348 -10.88 -21.14 -9.67
N GLN A 349 -10.93 -20.22 -10.63
CA GLN A 349 -10.85 -20.51 -12.07
C GLN A 349 -9.46 -20.16 -12.58
N CYS A 350 -8.80 -21.09 -13.27
CA CYS A 350 -7.52 -20.84 -13.92
C CYS A 350 -7.67 -19.79 -15.03
N ILE A 351 -6.68 -18.90 -15.13
CA ILE A 351 -6.48 -18.04 -16.30
C ILE A 351 -5.62 -18.82 -17.29
N GLY A 352 -6.04 -18.89 -18.55
CA GLY A 352 -5.35 -19.72 -19.55
C GLY A 352 -5.24 -21.18 -19.12
N ASP A 353 -4.01 -21.67 -19.01
CA ASP A 353 -3.65 -23.02 -18.56
C ASP A 353 -3.30 -23.09 -17.05
N GLY A 354 -3.46 -21.99 -16.31
CA GLY A 354 -3.11 -21.88 -14.90
C GLY A 354 -1.60 -21.70 -14.64
N MET A 355 -0.80 -21.49 -15.70
CA MET A 355 0.63 -21.23 -15.61
C MET A 355 0.94 -19.76 -15.90
N VAL A 356 2.15 -19.32 -15.52
CA VAL A 356 2.63 -17.99 -15.85
C VAL A 356 2.87 -17.89 -17.36
N GLY A 357 2.17 -16.96 -17.99
CA GLY A 357 2.22 -16.78 -19.44
C GLY A 357 3.50 -16.12 -19.96
N GLU A 358 3.91 -16.52 -21.16
CA GLU A 358 5.14 -16.05 -21.82
C GLU A 358 5.07 -14.56 -22.16
N LEU A 359 3.93 -14.07 -22.68
CA LEU A 359 3.80 -12.67 -23.08
C LEU A 359 3.83 -11.74 -21.86
N THR A 360 3.29 -12.18 -20.73
CA THR A 360 3.35 -11.49 -19.45
C THR A 360 4.80 -11.34 -18.98
N MET A 361 5.62 -12.39 -19.13
CA MET A 361 7.04 -12.32 -18.77
C MET A 361 7.84 -11.45 -19.74
N ILE A 362 7.56 -11.50 -21.04
CA ILE A 362 8.17 -10.58 -22.03
C ILE A 362 7.85 -9.11 -21.67
N LEU A 363 6.62 -8.82 -21.27
CA LEU A 363 6.21 -7.48 -20.81
C LEU A 363 6.89 -7.09 -19.49
N SER A 364 7.08 -8.06 -18.58
CA SER A 364 7.81 -7.90 -17.33
C SER A 364 9.27 -7.51 -17.60
N ASP A 365 9.96 -8.26 -18.47
CA ASP A 365 11.34 -8.00 -18.88
C ASP A 365 11.46 -6.62 -19.51
N LEU A 366 10.54 -6.27 -20.41
CA LEU A 366 10.50 -4.95 -21.05
C LEU A 366 10.38 -3.80 -20.05
N MET A 367 9.57 -3.96 -19.00
CA MET A 367 9.44 -2.97 -17.93
C MET A 367 10.69 -2.88 -17.07
N TRP A 368 11.28 -4.01 -16.70
CA TRP A 368 12.51 -4.04 -15.90
C TRP A 368 13.71 -3.49 -16.66
N GLU A 369 13.80 -3.74 -17.96
CA GLU A 369 14.80 -3.12 -18.83
C GLU A 369 14.62 -1.59 -18.87
N ASP A 370 13.38 -1.08 -19.01
CA ASP A 370 13.14 0.36 -19.01
C ASP A 370 13.45 1.02 -17.66
N ILE A 371 13.16 0.33 -16.55
CA ILE A 371 13.51 0.80 -15.19
C ILE A 371 15.03 0.85 -15.00
N ASN A 372 15.74 -0.19 -15.40
CA ASN A 372 17.18 -0.31 -15.17
C ASN A 372 18.02 0.51 -16.15
N SER A 373 17.59 0.59 -17.41
CA SER A 373 18.40 1.05 -18.54
C SER A 373 17.66 1.96 -19.51
N GLY A 374 16.42 2.36 -19.20
CA GLY A 374 15.61 3.23 -20.06
C GLY A 374 16.19 4.63 -20.27
N PRO A 375 15.52 5.47 -21.06
CA PRO A 375 16.02 6.80 -21.40
C PRO A 375 16.23 7.68 -20.16
N GLU A 376 17.23 8.56 -20.19
CA GLU A 376 17.52 9.49 -19.08
C GLU A 376 16.31 10.38 -18.72
N ALA A 377 15.48 10.73 -19.70
CA ALA A 377 14.24 11.45 -19.48
C ALA A 377 13.25 10.72 -18.55
N ARG A 378 13.42 9.41 -18.33
CA ARG A 378 12.61 8.59 -17.41
C ARG A 378 13.37 8.23 -16.14
N ARG A 379 14.70 8.39 -16.09
CA ARG A 379 15.54 8.01 -14.95
C ARG A 379 16.29 9.24 -14.46
N ILE A 380 15.82 9.83 -13.37
CA ILE A 380 16.48 10.98 -12.77
C ILE A 380 17.61 10.49 -11.89
N CYS A 381 18.84 10.82 -12.26
CA CYS A 381 20.02 10.53 -11.43
C CYS A 381 19.93 11.28 -10.10
N VAL A 382 20.10 10.55 -8.98
CA VAL A 382 20.12 11.16 -7.66
C VAL A 382 21.57 11.52 -7.29
N PRO A 383 21.87 12.79 -6.98
CA PRO A 383 23.19 13.22 -6.57
C PRO A 383 23.44 12.86 -5.11
N TYR A 384 23.89 11.64 -4.83
CA TYR A 384 24.16 11.18 -3.45
C TYR A 384 25.32 11.90 -2.74
N ASN A 385 26.14 12.65 -3.48
CA ASN A 385 27.32 13.36 -2.96
C ASN A 385 27.04 14.83 -2.59
N LEU A 386 25.80 15.19 -2.29
CA LEU A 386 25.47 16.54 -1.79
C LEU A 386 25.99 16.69 -0.34
N GLY A 387 27.30 16.91 -0.17
CA GLY A 387 27.90 17.22 1.14
C GLY A 387 29.25 16.56 1.44
N GLU A 388 30.20 16.54 0.49
CA GLU A 388 31.63 16.74 0.85
C GLU A 388 31.95 18.23 0.86
#